data_AF-A0A1R3H7N2-F1
#
_entry.id   AF-A0A1R3H7N2-F1
#
_cell.length_a   1.000
_cell.length_b   1.000
_cell.length_c   1.000
_cell.angle_alpha   90.00
_cell.angle_beta   90.00
_cell.angle_gamma   90.00
#
_symmetry.space_group_name_H-M   'P 1'
#
loop_
_entity.id
_entity.type
_entity.pdbx_description
1 polymer ?
#
loop_
_entity_poly.entity_id
_entity_poly.type
_entity_poly.pdbx_seq_one_letter_code
_entity_poly.pdbx_strand_id
1 'polypeptide(L)'
;MEDLTEVITSAEFHPTHCNTLAYSSSKGSIRLIDLRQSALCDSHAKLFEEPEAPGSRSFFTEIIASISDIKFAKDGRYILSRDYMTLKVSTTPPPPPLLSSAFPLYGSMFLTSCSFDLWDINMDSGPVATFQVHEYLRPKLCDLYENDSIFDKFECCLSGDGLRVATGSYSNLFRVFGCAPGSTEATTLEASKNPMRRQVQTPSRPSRSLSSITRVVRRGAETPGVDANGNSFDFTTKLLHLAWHPSENSIACAAANSLYMYYA
;
A
#
# COMPACT_ATOMS: atom_id res chain seq x y z
N MET A 1 -17.96 14.59 -15.31
CA MET A 1 -16.94 13.66 -14.83
C MET A 1 -17.68 12.36 -14.64
N GLU A 2 -17.32 11.33 -15.41
CA GLU A 2 -17.96 10.02 -15.27
C GLU A 2 -17.53 9.45 -13.92
N ASP A 3 -18.49 9.10 -13.06
CA ASP A 3 -18.19 8.44 -11.80
C ASP A 3 -17.59 7.07 -12.12
N LEU A 4 -16.31 6.87 -11.78
CA LEU A 4 -15.65 5.59 -11.95
C LEU A 4 -16.37 4.55 -11.07
N THR A 5 -16.68 3.40 -11.68
CA THR A 5 -17.27 2.28 -10.95
C THR A 5 -16.24 1.74 -9.96
N GLU A 6 -16.68 1.52 -8.71
CA GLU A 6 -15.82 0.91 -7.70
C GLU A 6 -15.61 -0.57 -8.05
N VAL A 7 -14.33 -0.99 -8.09
CA VAL A 7 -13.95 -2.38 -8.37
C VAL A 7 -13.07 -2.89 -7.25
N ILE A 8 -13.22 -4.16 -6.88
CA ILE A 8 -12.35 -4.83 -5.91
C ILE A 8 -10.98 -5.06 -6.56
N THR A 9 -9.91 -4.59 -5.92
CA THR A 9 -8.55 -4.65 -6.47
C THR A 9 -7.71 -5.78 -5.88
N SER A 10 -7.89 -6.08 -4.59
CA SER A 10 -7.24 -7.17 -3.88
C SER A 10 -8.14 -7.68 -2.75
N ALA A 11 -7.96 -8.94 -2.35
CA ALA A 11 -8.68 -9.57 -1.26
C ALA A 11 -7.79 -10.60 -0.56
N GLU A 12 -7.81 -10.62 0.78
CA GLU A 12 -6.98 -11.50 1.58
C GLU A 12 -7.74 -11.99 2.82
N PHE A 13 -7.56 -13.28 3.15
CA PHE A 13 -8.08 -13.86 4.38
C PHE A 13 -7.19 -13.54 5.57
N HIS A 14 -7.82 -13.35 6.73
CA HIS A 14 -7.07 -13.23 7.97
C HIS A 14 -6.26 -14.51 8.24
N PRO A 15 -4.98 -14.42 8.64
CA PRO A 15 -4.08 -15.57 8.72
C PRO A 15 -4.52 -16.65 9.72
N THR A 16 -5.28 -16.27 10.74
CA THR A 16 -5.76 -17.19 11.80
C THR A 16 -7.29 -17.32 11.85
N HIS A 17 -8.05 -16.43 11.23
CA HIS A 17 -9.51 -16.36 11.38
C HIS A 17 -10.17 -16.59 10.03
N CYS A 18 -10.63 -17.82 9.79
CA CYS A 18 -11.24 -18.23 8.52
C CYS A 18 -12.52 -17.47 8.16
N ASN A 19 -13.16 -16.83 9.14
CA ASN A 19 -14.36 -16.03 8.93
C ASN A 19 -14.08 -14.56 8.68
N THR A 20 -12.81 -14.12 8.66
CA THR A 20 -12.46 -12.72 8.46
C THR A 20 -11.75 -12.55 7.12
N LEU A 21 -12.29 -11.68 6.28
CA LEU A 21 -11.78 -11.35 4.95
C LEU A 21 -11.61 -9.84 4.86
N ALA A 22 -10.46 -9.37 4.35
CA ALA A 22 -10.31 -7.98 3.93
C ALA A 22 -10.31 -7.90 2.41
N TYR A 23 -10.90 -6.84 1.85
CA TYR A 23 -10.75 -6.50 0.45
C TYR A 23 -10.53 -5.00 0.29
N SER A 24 -9.80 -4.63 -0.75
CA SER A 24 -9.53 -3.25 -1.13
C SER A 24 -10.25 -2.88 -2.42
N SER A 25 -10.48 -1.59 -2.62
CA SER A 25 -11.13 -1.09 -3.83
C SER A 25 -10.32 -0.06 -4.60
N SER A 26 -10.71 0.14 -5.86
CA SER A 26 -10.14 1.15 -6.75
C SER A 26 -10.39 2.60 -6.29
N LYS A 27 -11.25 2.79 -5.27
CA LYS A 27 -11.53 4.10 -4.67
C LYS A 27 -10.71 4.40 -3.42
N GLY A 28 -9.74 3.55 -3.07
CA GLY A 28 -8.88 3.80 -1.92
C GLY A 28 -9.45 3.33 -0.57
N SER A 29 -10.50 2.50 -0.59
CA SER A 29 -11.08 1.95 0.63
C SER A 29 -10.65 0.51 0.88
N ILE A 30 -10.52 0.14 2.15
CA ILE A 30 -10.35 -1.25 2.59
C ILE A 30 -11.50 -1.61 3.50
N ARG A 31 -12.15 -2.74 3.25
CA ARG A 31 -13.28 -3.21 4.01
C ARG A 31 -12.94 -4.56 4.64
N LEU A 32 -13.13 -4.64 5.94
CA LEU A 32 -13.02 -5.88 6.70
C LEU A 32 -14.42 -6.48 6.85
N ILE A 33 -14.60 -7.72 6.43
CA ILE A 33 -15.87 -8.46 6.47
C ILE A 33 -15.77 -9.60 7.49
N ASP A 34 -16.86 -9.82 8.22
CA ASP A 34 -17.11 -11.07 8.97
C ASP A 34 -18.10 -11.95 8.19
N LEU A 35 -17.59 -13.05 7.64
CA LEU A 35 -18.34 -14.02 6.83
C LEU A 35 -19.42 -14.76 7.62
N ARG A 36 -19.44 -14.65 8.96
CA ARG A 36 -20.52 -15.20 9.79
C ARG A 36 -21.81 -14.38 9.72
N GLN A 37 -21.70 -13.09 9.42
CA GLN A 37 -22.86 -12.18 9.42
C GLN A 37 -23.67 -12.26 8.13
N SER A 38 -22.99 -12.33 6.99
CA SER A 38 -23.63 -12.37 5.67
C SER A 38 -22.71 -13.07 4.67
N ALA A 39 -23.28 -13.95 3.84
CA ALA A 39 -22.57 -14.54 2.71
C ALA A 39 -22.40 -13.54 1.55
N LEU A 40 -23.26 -12.51 1.48
CA LEU A 40 -23.26 -11.52 0.41
C LEU A 40 -22.23 -10.40 0.63
N CYS A 41 -21.51 -10.40 1.76
CA CYS A 41 -20.40 -9.47 2.06
C CYS A 41 -20.74 -7.99 1.83
N ASP A 42 -22.01 -7.64 1.97
CA ASP A 42 -22.62 -6.33 1.77
C ASP A 42 -22.47 -5.42 2.99
N SER A 43 -22.37 -6.02 4.18
CA SER A 43 -21.98 -5.36 5.42
C SER A 43 -20.48 -5.48 5.68
N HIS A 44 -19.88 -4.45 6.28
CA HIS A 44 -18.48 -4.44 6.70
C HIS A 44 -18.37 -4.25 8.22
N ALA A 45 -17.48 -5.01 8.84
CA ALA A 45 -17.16 -4.87 10.27
C ALA A 45 -16.30 -3.63 10.54
N LYS A 46 -15.43 -3.26 9.59
CA LYS A 46 -14.62 -2.04 9.66
C LYS A 46 -14.35 -1.51 8.26
N LEU A 47 -14.44 -0.20 8.09
CA LEU A 47 -14.07 0.53 6.88
C LEU A 47 -12.82 1.36 7.18
N PHE A 48 -11.77 1.14 6.40
CA PHE A 48 -10.62 2.02 6.35
C PHE A 48 -10.78 2.90 5.11
N GLU A 49 -11.21 4.12 5.33
CA GLU A 49 -11.32 5.16 4.32
C GLU A 49 -10.68 6.42 4.90
N GLU A 50 -9.79 7.04 4.14
CA GLU A 50 -9.17 8.29 4.56
C GLU A 50 -10.07 9.45 4.12
N PRO A 51 -10.51 10.33 5.03
CA PRO A 51 -11.37 11.46 4.66
C PRO A 51 -10.62 12.41 3.73
N GLU A 52 -11.02 12.46 2.46
CA GLU A 52 -10.50 13.47 1.54
C GLU A 52 -11.06 14.85 1.86
N ALA A 53 -10.19 15.85 1.95
CA ALA A 53 -10.61 17.23 2.15
C ALA A 53 -11.48 17.69 0.96
N PRO A 54 -12.63 18.33 1.20
CA PRO A 54 -13.49 18.83 0.13
C PRO A 54 -12.72 19.83 -0.74
N GLY A 55 -12.54 19.48 -2.02
CA GLY A 55 -11.77 20.27 -3.00
C GLY A 55 -10.40 19.69 -3.40
N SER A 56 -9.95 18.59 -2.78
CA SER A 56 -8.71 17.89 -3.17
C SER A 56 -8.92 16.77 -4.21
N ARG A 57 -10.18 16.46 -4.52
CA ARG A 57 -10.55 15.48 -5.55
C ARG A 57 -10.22 15.99 -6.94
N SER A 58 -9.19 15.41 -7.53
CA SER A 58 -8.86 15.52 -8.94
C SER A 58 -9.00 14.16 -9.61
N PHE A 59 -9.13 14.15 -10.94
CA PHE A 59 -9.13 12.90 -11.72
C PHE A 59 -7.90 12.02 -11.41
N PHE A 60 -6.72 12.63 -11.30
CA PHE A 60 -5.50 11.91 -10.93
C PHE A 60 -5.52 11.42 -9.48
N THR A 61 -6.14 12.15 -8.56
CA THR A 61 -6.27 11.73 -7.15
C THR A 61 -7.05 10.41 -7.07
N GLU A 62 -8.14 10.27 -7.83
CA GLU A 62 -8.94 9.05 -7.85
C GLU A 62 -8.17 7.85 -8.43
N ILE A 63 -7.38 8.07 -9.49
CA ILE A 63 -6.54 7.01 -10.08
C ILE A 63 -5.47 6.54 -9.09
N ILE A 64 -4.73 7.46 -8.48
CA ILE A 64 -3.62 7.11 -7.57
C ILE A 64 -4.08 6.63 -6.19
N ALA A 65 -5.32 6.92 -5.81
CA ALA A 65 -5.95 6.40 -4.59
C ALA A 65 -6.30 4.91 -4.69
N SER A 66 -6.40 4.37 -5.91
CA SER A 66 -6.62 2.94 -6.14
C SER A 66 -5.57 2.10 -5.41
N ILE A 67 -6.04 1.20 -4.55
CA ILE A 67 -5.17 0.28 -3.79
C ILE A 67 -4.77 -0.86 -4.72
N SER A 68 -3.47 -1.07 -4.89
CA SER A 68 -2.93 -2.16 -5.72
C SER A 68 -2.88 -3.48 -4.98
N ASP A 69 -2.54 -3.48 -3.68
CA ASP A 69 -2.37 -4.70 -2.89
C ASP A 69 -2.63 -4.46 -1.40
N ILE A 70 -3.04 -5.53 -0.71
CA ILE A 70 -3.20 -5.59 0.74
C ILE A 70 -2.59 -6.90 1.28
N LYS A 71 -2.00 -6.84 2.48
CA LYS A 71 -1.44 -8.00 3.18
C LYS A 71 -1.76 -7.93 4.66
N PHE A 72 -2.18 -9.04 5.26
CA PHE A 72 -2.22 -9.13 6.72
C PHE A 72 -0.82 -9.34 7.29
N ALA A 73 -0.55 -8.70 8.42
CA ALA A 73 0.53 -9.12 9.28
C ALA A 73 0.25 -10.51 9.83
N LYS A 74 1.29 -11.28 10.14
CA LYS A 74 1.14 -12.66 10.63
C LYS A 74 0.33 -12.79 11.91
N ASP A 75 0.42 -11.80 12.79
CA ASP A 75 -0.34 -11.73 14.02
C ASP A 75 -1.81 -11.33 13.78
N GLY A 76 -2.15 -10.94 12.54
CA GLY A 76 -3.48 -10.53 12.14
C GLY A 76 -3.89 -9.14 12.63
N ARG A 77 -3.04 -8.48 13.42
CA ARG A 77 -3.35 -7.19 14.09
C ARG A 77 -3.17 -5.97 13.19
N TYR A 78 -2.44 -6.15 12.09
CA TYR A 78 -2.17 -5.08 11.14
C TYR A 78 -2.50 -5.51 9.72
N ILE A 79 -2.95 -4.56 8.92
CA ILE A 79 -3.07 -4.67 7.47
C ILE A 79 -2.08 -3.69 6.85
N LEU A 80 -1.23 -4.21 5.98
CA LEU A 80 -0.42 -3.44 5.05
C LEU A 80 -1.26 -3.18 3.80
N SER A 81 -1.26 -1.94 3.32
CA SER A 81 -1.90 -1.59 2.05
C SER A 81 -1.00 -0.72 1.20
N ARG A 82 -1.09 -0.94 -0.10
CA ARG A 82 -0.31 -0.22 -1.09
C ARG A 82 -1.22 0.51 -2.05
N ASP A 83 -1.09 1.83 -2.13
CA ASP A 83 -1.64 2.63 -3.23
C ASP A 83 -0.49 3.05 -4.18
N TYR A 84 -0.78 3.85 -5.20
CA TYR A 84 0.26 4.22 -6.16
C TYR A 84 1.41 5.01 -5.51
N MET A 85 1.10 5.88 -4.54
CA MET A 85 2.02 6.85 -3.94
C MET A 85 2.66 6.37 -2.64
N THR A 86 1.94 5.59 -1.86
CA THR A 86 2.21 5.33 -0.46
C THR A 86 2.02 3.86 -0.08
N LEU A 87 2.72 3.48 0.98
CA LEU A 87 2.57 2.21 1.66
C LEU A 87 2.07 2.51 3.08
N LYS A 88 0.92 1.96 3.48
CA LYS A 88 0.27 2.26 4.75
C LYS A 88 0.15 1.01 5.62
N VAL A 89 0.28 1.18 6.93
CA VAL A 89 0.05 0.12 7.93
C VAL A 89 -1.10 0.56 8.82
N SER A 90 -2.16 -0.24 8.91
CA SER A 90 -3.39 0.06 9.65
C SER A 90 -3.72 -1.03 10.67
N THR A 91 -4.29 -0.67 11.83
CA THR A 91 -4.69 -1.64 12.86
C THR A 91 -6.02 -2.32 12.52
N THR A 92 -6.04 -3.64 12.61
CA THR A 92 -7.28 -4.41 12.57
C THR A 92 -7.94 -4.39 13.95
N PRO A 93 -9.28 -4.39 14.02
CA PRO A 93 -9.96 -4.58 15.28
C PRO A 93 -9.66 -6.00 15.80
N PRO A 94 -9.64 -6.21 17.13
CA PRO A 94 -9.57 -7.57 17.67
C PRO A 94 -10.75 -8.42 17.12
N PRO A 95 -10.67 -9.75 17.12
CA PRO A 95 -11.83 -10.58 16.81
C PRO A 95 -12.92 -10.41 17.90
N PRO A 96 -14.21 -10.57 17.56
CA PRO A 96 -15.26 -10.47 18.57
C PRO A 96 -15.09 -11.65 19.53
N PRO A 97 -15.36 -11.49 20.84
CA PRO A 97 -15.32 -12.61 21.76
C PRO A 97 -16.25 -13.71 21.24
N LEU A 98 -15.70 -14.90 21.00
CA LEU A 98 -16.47 -16.07 20.62
C LEU A 98 -17.42 -16.36 21.78
N LEU A 99 -18.72 -16.10 21.60
CA LEU A 99 -19.76 -16.54 22.54
C LEU A 99 -19.61 -18.05 22.74
N SER A 100 -19.05 -18.46 23.88
CA SER A 100 -19.08 -19.86 24.28
C SER A 100 -20.52 -20.23 24.60
N SER A 101 -21.12 -21.08 23.76
CA SER A 101 -22.23 -21.98 24.08
C SER A 101 -23.38 -21.39 24.93
N ALA A 102 -24.39 -20.81 24.29
CA ALA A 102 -25.72 -20.78 24.88
C ALA A 102 -26.36 -22.17 24.72
N PHE A 103 -26.40 -22.94 25.81
CA PHE A 103 -27.20 -24.17 25.89
C PHE A 103 -28.70 -23.81 25.81
N PRO A 104 -29.54 -24.61 25.13
CA PRO A 104 -30.98 -24.38 25.11
C PRO A 104 -31.58 -24.90 26.41
N LEU A 105 -31.92 -24.00 27.33
CA LEU A 105 -32.85 -24.30 28.41
C LEU A 105 -34.06 -23.40 28.28
N TYR A 106 -35.16 -24.02 27.84
CA TYR A 106 -36.56 -23.66 28.06
C TYR A 106 -36.98 -22.20 27.88
N GLY A 107 -37.63 -21.95 26.73
CA GLY A 107 -38.90 -21.25 26.71
C GLY A 107 -38.93 -19.81 27.24
N SER A 108 -38.36 -18.88 26.48
CA SER A 108 -38.99 -17.58 26.20
C SER A 108 -38.11 -16.85 25.19
N MET A 109 -38.57 -16.74 23.95
CA MET A 109 -37.88 -16.01 22.89
C MET A 109 -38.13 -14.52 23.09
N PHE A 110 -37.48 -13.93 24.08
CA PHE A 110 -37.15 -12.52 24.02
C PHE A 110 -35.81 -12.42 23.29
N LEU A 111 -35.86 -12.10 21.99
CA LEU A 111 -34.73 -11.50 21.28
C LEU A 111 -34.50 -10.09 21.89
N THR A 112 -34.04 -10.04 23.14
CA THR A 112 -33.44 -8.83 23.69
C THR A 112 -32.15 -8.61 22.93
N SER A 113 -32.15 -7.52 22.15
CA SER A 113 -30.98 -6.90 21.56
C SER A 113 -29.77 -6.97 22.50
N CYS A 114 -28.87 -7.93 22.30
CA CYS A 114 -27.53 -7.82 22.82
C CYS A 114 -26.78 -6.90 21.86
N SER A 115 -26.92 -5.61 22.17
CA SER A 115 -25.97 -4.53 21.92
C SER A 115 -24.64 -5.00 21.36
N PHE A 116 -24.48 -4.78 20.05
CA PHE A 116 -23.22 -4.85 19.29
C PHE A 116 -22.34 -3.63 19.62
N ASP A 117 -22.28 -3.21 20.89
CA ASP A 117 -21.63 -1.98 21.31
C ASP A 117 -20.54 -2.31 22.31
N LEU A 118 -19.38 -2.78 21.80
CA LEU A 118 -18.08 -2.37 22.31
C LEU A 118 -16.97 -2.85 21.38
N TRP A 119 -16.93 -2.29 20.16
CA TRP A 119 -15.67 -2.19 19.45
C TRP A 119 -15.00 -0.92 19.92
N ASP A 120 -13.82 -1.09 20.53
CA ASP A 120 -13.05 -0.05 21.21
C ASP A 120 -13.11 1.29 20.46
N ILE A 121 -13.74 2.28 21.12
CA ILE A 121 -14.01 3.65 20.65
C ILE A 121 -12.69 4.44 20.47
N ASN A 122 -11.52 3.82 20.66
CA ASN A 122 -10.23 4.48 20.59
C ASN A 122 -9.13 3.70 19.84
N MET A 123 -9.46 2.95 18.77
CA MET A 123 -8.44 2.55 17.77
C MET A 123 -8.49 3.45 16.54
N ASP A 124 -7.92 4.64 16.74
CA ASP A 124 -7.39 5.68 15.83
C ASP A 124 -7.93 5.79 14.39
N SER A 125 -8.35 7.01 14.09
CA SER A 125 -8.94 7.52 12.84
C SER A 125 -8.02 7.55 11.61
N GLY A 126 -6.94 6.73 11.57
CA GLY A 126 -5.96 6.75 10.48
C GLY A 126 -4.93 5.62 10.55
N PRO A 127 -4.08 5.49 9.53
CA PRO A 127 -3.00 4.49 9.51
C PRO A 127 -1.98 4.74 10.62
N VAL A 128 -1.43 3.66 11.19
CA VAL A 128 -0.34 3.68 12.18
C VAL A 128 0.94 4.28 11.59
N ALA A 129 1.22 3.96 10.34
CA ALA A 129 2.36 4.48 9.60
C ALA A 129 2.00 4.64 8.12
N THR A 130 2.51 5.73 7.51
CA THR A 130 2.37 6.02 6.08
C THR A 130 3.74 6.35 5.50
N PHE A 131 4.21 5.52 4.57
CA PHE A 131 5.50 5.66 3.92
C PHE A 131 5.32 6.24 2.51
N GLN A 132 5.97 7.37 2.24
CA GLN A 132 5.95 8.02 0.93
C GLN A 132 6.91 7.29 -0.01
N VAL A 133 6.36 6.63 -1.05
CA VAL A 133 7.17 5.80 -1.95
C VAL A 133 7.39 6.47 -3.29
N HIS A 134 6.34 7.00 -3.91
CA HIS A 134 6.39 7.62 -5.24
C HIS A 134 6.09 9.12 -5.24
N GLU A 135 6.29 9.79 -4.09
CA GLU A 135 6.03 11.23 -3.97
C GLU A 135 6.77 12.08 -5.04
N TYR A 136 7.97 11.65 -5.45
CA TYR A 136 8.76 12.28 -6.50
C TYR A 136 8.14 12.16 -7.91
N LEU A 137 7.16 11.28 -8.10
CA LEU A 137 6.43 11.10 -9.36
C LEU A 137 5.22 12.02 -9.50
N ARG A 138 4.80 12.72 -8.42
CA ARG A 138 3.63 13.62 -8.47
C ARG A 138 3.67 14.64 -9.62
N PRO A 139 4.81 15.31 -9.92
CA PRO A 139 4.87 16.24 -11.05
C PRO A 139 4.77 15.58 -12.44
N LYS A 140 4.98 14.25 -12.52
CA LYS A 140 5.03 13.47 -13.78
C LYS A 140 3.76 12.64 -14.02
N LEU A 141 2.69 12.88 -13.26
CA LEU A 141 1.45 12.09 -13.35
C LEU A 141 0.79 12.14 -14.73
N CYS A 142 0.86 13.27 -15.43
CA CYS A 142 0.38 13.38 -16.80
C CYS A 142 1.14 12.44 -17.74
N ASP A 143 2.48 12.48 -17.71
CA ASP A 143 3.33 11.63 -18.55
C ASP A 143 3.12 10.13 -18.23
N LEU A 144 2.94 9.80 -16.95
CA LEU A 144 2.68 8.43 -16.50
C LEU A 144 1.31 7.93 -16.93
N TYR A 145 0.33 8.82 -17.05
CA TYR A 145 -1.00 8.51 -17.56
C TYR A 145 -0.98 8.28 -19.07
N GLU A 146 -0.27 9.11 -19.84
CA GLU A 146 -0.12 8.92 -21.29
C GLU A 146 0.58 7.60 -21.65
N ASN A 147 1.46 7.10 -20.77
CA ASN A 147 2.19 5.84 -20.95
C ASN A 147 1.55 4.64 -20.21
N ASP A 148 0.31 4.76 -19.72
CA ASP A 148 -0.41 3.75 -18.92
C ASP A 148 0.30 3.27 -17.63
N SER A 149 1.47 3.83 -17.30
CA SER A 149 2.29 3.44 -16.16
C SER A 149 1.63 3.82 -14.84
N ILE A 150 0.74 4.82 -14.83
CA ILE A 150 -0.05 5.17 -13.64
C ILE A 150 -0.95 4.03 -13.14
N PHE A 151 -1.26 3.05 -14.00
CA PHE A 151 -2.08 1.88 -13.66
C PHE A 151 -1.27 0.67 -13.19
N ASP A 152 0.05 0.80 -13.06
CA ASP A 152 0.90 -0.27 -12.56
C ASP A 152 0.58 -0.63 -11.12
N LYS A 153 0.36 -1.93 -10.88
CA LYS A 153 -0.01 -2.49 -9.57
C LYS A 153 1.22 -3.01 -8.86
N PHE A 154 1.83 -2.16 -8.04
CA PHE A 154 2.95 -2.55 -7.18
C PHE A 154 2.44 -3.37 -5.98
N GLU A 155 3.06 -4.51 -5.72
CA GLU A 155 2.76 -5.30 -4.53
C GLU A 155 3.54 -4.79 -3.32
N CYS A 156 3.14 -5.32 -2.16
CA CYS A 156 3.83 -5.10 -0.91
C CYS A 156 3.96 -6.39 -0.11
N CYS A 157 4.94 -6.45 0.78
CA CYS A 157 5.11 -7.59 1.67
C CYS A 157 5.62 -7.14 3.04
N LEU A 158 5.25 -7.90 4.06
CA LEU A 158 5.73 -7.74 5.43
C LEU A 158 6.80 -8.78 5.73
N SER A 159 7.83 -8.37 6.47
CA SER A 159 8.83 -9.26 7.04
C SER A 159 8.24 -10.27 8.02
N GLY A 160 8.96 -11.37 8.20
CA GLY A 160 8.57 -12.47 9.06
C GLY A 160 8.35 -12.11 10.53
N ASP A 161 9.06 -11.12 11.03
CA ASP A 161 8.99 -10.59 12.39
C ASP A 161 8.01 -9.40 12.53
N GLY A 162 7.48 -8.90 11.42
CA GLY A 162 6.58 -7.75 11.39
C GLY A 162 7.26 -6.40 11.62
N LEU A 163 8.60 -6.35 11.66
CA LEU A 163 9.35 -5.13 11.97
C LEU A 163 9.69 -4.30 10.73
N ARG A 164 9.60 -4.89 9.55
CA ARG A 164 9.90 -4.26 8.26
C ARG A 164 8.82 -4.53 7.23
N VAL A 165 8.62 -3.58 6.34
CA VAL A 165 7.74 -3.69 5.16
C VAL A 165 8.56 -3.42 3.91
N ALA A 166 8.18 -4.02 2.78
CA ALA A 166 8.80 -3.76 1.50
C ALA A 166 7.78 -3.59 0.38
N THR A 167 8.19 -2.88 -0.66
CA THR A 167 7.38 -2.63 -1.85
C THR A 167 8.27 -2.31 -3.05
N GLY A 168 7.80 -2.64 -4.23
CA GLY A 168 8.49 -2.35 -5.48
C GLY A 168 8.31 -0.92 -5.98
N SER A 169 9.08 -0.57 -7.00
CA SER A 169 9.08 0.73 -7.68
C SER A 169 9.61 0.59 -9.11
N TYR A 170 9.66 1.71 -9.84
CA TYR A 170 10.26 1.80 -11.18
C TYR A 170 11.78 1.64 -11.12
N SER A 171 12.40 1.49 -12.29
CA SER A 171 13.84 1.28 -12.45
C SER A 171 14.35 0.02 -11.74
N ASN A 172 13.52 -1.03 -11.67
CA ASN A 172 13.76 -2.26 -10.91
C ASN A 172 14.09 -2.03 -9.42
N LEU A 173 13.66 -0.90 -8.86
CA LEU A 173 13.93 -0.58 -7.46
C LEU A 173 12.90 -1.25 -6.55
N PHE A 174 13.32 -1.58 -5.34
CA PHE A 174 12.42 -1.86 -4.23
C PHE A 174 12.87 -1.07 -2.99
N ARG A 175 11.92 -0.77 -2.13
CA ARG A 175 12.14 -0.03 -0.88
C ARG A 175 11.75 -0.90 0.29
N VAL A 176 12.58 -0.87 1.33
CA VAL A 176 12.35 -1.52 2.62
C VAL A 176 12.25 -0.44 3.68
N PHE A 177 11.19 -0.47 4.49
CA PHE A 177 10.94 0.48 5.56
C PHE A 177 10.87 -0.22 6.91
N GLY A 178 11.35 0.45 7.96
CA GLY A 178 11.12 0.03 9.34
C GLY A 178 9.69 0.37 9.78
N CYS A 179 9.00 -0.59 10.41
CA CYS A 179 7.62 -0.45 10.89
C CYS A 179 7.53 0.08 12.34
N ALA A 180 8.66 0.41 12.98
CA ALA A 180 8.65 0.96 14.34
C ALA A 180 8.04 2.38 14.35
N PRO A 181 7.26 2.75 15.39
CA PRO A 181 6.65 4.07 15.50
C PRO A 181 7.72 5.18 15.43
N GLY A 182 7.58 6.10 14.47
CA GLY A 182 8.54 7.19 14.26
C GLY A 182 9.83 6.81 13.52
N SER A 183 9.94 5.56 13.04
CA SER A 183 11.08 5.15 12.21
C SER A 183 11.06 5.86 10.86
N THR A 184 12.18 6.47 10.50
CA THR A 184 12.46 7.00 9.15
C THR A 184 13.38 6.08 8.36
N GLU A 185 13.65 4.87 8.87
CA GLU A 185 14.49 3.89 8.21
C GLU A 185 13.85 3.48 6.90
N ALA A 186 14.48 3.89 5.80
CA ALA A 186 14.07 3.56 4.46
C ALA A 186 15.32 3.22 3.64
N THR A 187 15.38 2.00 3.12
CA THR A 187 16.47 1.54 2.26
C THR A 187 15.92 1.30 0.86
N THR A 188 16.54 1.90 -0.16
CA THR A 188 16.20 1.68 -1.57
C THR A 188 17.29 0.83 -2.21
N LEU A 189 16.90 -0.25 -2.88
CA LEU A 189 17.79 -1.22 -3.51
C LEU A 189 17.36 -1.45 -4.96
N GLU A 190 18.32 -1.68 -5.85
CA GLU A 190 18.08 -2.01 -7.25
C GLU A 190 18.19 -3.52 -7.46
N ALA A 191 17.17 -4.13 -8.05
CA ALA A 191 17.20 -5.53 -8.42
C ALA A 191 17.97 -5.71 -9.73
N SER A 192 19.25 -6.08 -9.64
CA SER A 192 20.13 -6.24 -10.81
C SER A 192 21.05 -7.44 -10.69
N LYS A 193 21.58 -7.90 -11.84
CA LYS A 193 22.58 -8.98 -11.91
C LYS A 193 23.91 -8.63 -11.24
N ASN A 194 24.15 -7.35 -10.95
CA ASN A 194 25.37 -6.87 -10.30
C ASN A 194 25.07 -6.58 -8.81
N PRO A 195 25.29 -7.54 -7.90
CA PRO A 195 24.87 -7.44 -6.49
C PRO A 195 25.56 -6.33 -5.69
N MET A 196 26.65 -5.76 -6.22
CA MET A 196 27.44 -4.70 -5.58
C MET A 196 26.99 -3.28 -5.96
N ARG A 197 26.05 -3.11 -6.91
CA ARG A 197 25.50 -1.80 -7.28
C ARG A 197 24.54 -1.34 -6.18
N ARG A 198 25.09 -0.92 -5.03
CA ARG A 198 24.32 -0.57 -3.82
C ARG A 198 23.95 0.91 -3.78
N GLN A 199 22.70 1.13 -3.35
CA GLN A 199 22.15 2.32 -2.72
C GLN A 199 22.07 3.57 -3.61
N VAL A 200 21.04 3.60 -4.47
CA VAL A 200 20.61 4.86 -5.09
C VAL A 200 20.00 5.72 -3.98
N GLN A 201 20.71 6.78 -3.57
CA GLN A 201 20.12 7.83 -2.72
C GLN A 201 18.98 8.48 -3.50
N THR A 202 17.73 8.22 -3.10
CA THR A 202 16.63 9.09 -3.52
C THR A 202 16.78 10.44 -2.82
N PRO A 203 16.75 11.58 -3.54
CA PRO A 203 17.00 12.88 -2.93
C PRO A 203 15.91 13.21 -1.92
N SER A 204 16.27 13.28 -0.63
CA SER A 204 15.44 13.88 0.41
C SER A 204 15.69 15.39 0.45
N ARG A 205 14.64 16.16 0.11
CA ARG A 205 14.48 17.63 0.18
C ARG A 205 15.26 18.49 -0.83
N PRO A 206 14.60 19.47 -1.48
CA PRO A 206 15.31 20.58 -2.11
C PRO A 206 15.74 21.59 -1.03
N SER A 207 17.03 21.67 -0.72
CA SER A 207 17.58 22.88 -0.11
C SER A 207 17.58 23.97 -1.18
N ARG A 208 16.86 25.07 -0.93
CA ARG A 208 16.89 26.26 -1.79
C ARG A 208 18.33 26.78 -1.90
N SER A 209 18.98 26.59 -3.04
CA SER A 209 20.13 27.43 -3.44
C SER A 209 19.74 28.24 -4.66
N LEU A 210 19.71 29.56 -4.48
CA LEU A 210 19.59 30.55 -5.55
C LEU A 210 20.85 30.53 -6.41
N SER A 211 20.70 30.26 -7.70
CA SER A 211 21.69 30.68 -8.71
C SER A 211 21.02 30.93 -10.07
N SER A 212 21.50 31.97 -10.74
CA SER A 212 20.81 32.74 -11.78
C SER A 212 21.21 32.36 -13.22
N ILE A 213 20.24 32.45 -14.14
CA ILE A 213 20.33 32.89 -15.57
C ILE A 213 21.11 32.02 -16.59
N THR A 214 20.42 31.52 -17.63
CA THR A 214 20.49 32.00 -19.04
C THR A 214 19.54 31.20 -19.96
N ARG A 215 18.89 31.89 -20.92
CA ARG A 215 18.03 31.32 -21.98
C ARG A 215 18.87 30.72 -23.10
N VAL A 216 18.52 29.52 -23.59
CA VAL A 216 18.82 29.06 -24.96
C VAL A 216 17.64 28.25 -25.49
N VAL A 217 17.15 28.66 -26.67
CA VAL A 217 16.16 27.96 -27.50
C VAL A 217 16.88 26.97 -28.41
N ARG A 218 16.49 25.67 -28.46
CA ARG A 218 16.56 24.81 -29.66
C ARG A 218 15.56 23.64 -29.62
N ARG A 219 15.14 23.29 -30.85
CA ARG A 219 14.09 22.36 -31.30
C ARG A 219 14.35 20.88 -30.99
N GLY A 220 13.24 20.17 -30.70
CA GLY A 220 12.82 18.91 -31.34
C GLY A 220 13.75 17.71 -31.29
N ALA A 221 13.59 16.87 -30.27
CA ALA A 221 13.82 15.42 -30.28
C ALA A 221 13.16 14.82 -29.04
N GLU A 222 12.43 13.71 -29.20
CA GLU A 222 11.85 12.95 -28.09
C GLU A 222 12.94 12.59 -27.09
N THR A 223 12.89 13.21 -25.93
CA THR A 223 13.90 13.07 -24.87
C THR A 223 13.20 12.57 -23.62
N PRO A 224 13.73 11.53 -22.95
CA PRO A 224 13.17 11.08 -21.68
C PRO A 224 13.23 12.24 -20.69
N GLY A 225 12.11 12.54 -20.04
CA GLY A 225 11.94 13.71 -19.16
C GLY A 225 12.98 13.75 -18.03
N VAL A 226 14.04 14.51 -18.25
CA VAL A 226 15.14 14.75 -17.30
C VAL A 226 14.63 15.67 -16.21
N ASP A 227 14.78 15.30 -14.95
CA ASP A 227 14.51 16.21 -13.83
C ASP A 227 15.58 17.31 -13.74
N ALA A 228 15.33 18.36 -12.94
CA ALA A 228 16.28 19.46 -12.72
C ALA A 228 17.64 19.02 -12.11
N ASN A 229 17.77 17.73 -11.76
CA ASN A 229 18.94 17.09 -11.18
C ASN A 229 19.67 16.16 -12.15
N GLY A 230 19.22 16.00 -13.40
CA GLY A 230 19.89 15.18 -14.41
C GLY A 230 19.61 13.67 -14.33
N ASN A 231 18.69 13.22 -13.47
CA ASN A 231 18.32 11.82 -13.37
C ASN A 231 17.24 11.46 -14.41
N SER A 232 17.62 10.65 -15.40
CA SER A 232 16.68 9.93 -16.25
C SER A 232 16.08 8.77 -15.45
N PHE A 233 14.80 8.87 -15.08
CA PHE A 233 14.07 7.75 -14.51
C PHE A 233 13.58 6.86 -15.64
N ASP A 234 13.95 5.58 -15.58
CA ASP A 234 13.44 4.58 -16.51
C ASP A 234 12.14 4.00 -15.95
N PHE A 235 11.02 4.35 -16.58
CA PHE A 235 9.69 3.83 -16.27
C PHE A 235 9.39 2.51 -16.99
N THR A 236 10.23 2.12 -17.96
CA THR A 236 10.03 0.87 -18.72
C THR A 236 10.38 -0.36 -17.87
N THR A 237 11.34 -0.20 -16.97
CA THR A 237 11.71 -1.23 -16.00
C THR A 237 10.99 -1.01 -14.67
N LYS A 238 10.45 -2.09 -14.10
CA LYS A 238 9.63 -2.04 -12.90
C LYS A 238 9.75 -3.33 -12.11
N LEU A 239 9.67 -3.21 -10.79
CA LEU A 239 9.59 -4.33 -9.87
C LEU A 239 8.18 -4.32 -9.29
N LEU A 240 7.29 -5.12 -9.87
CA LEU A 240 5.89 -5.19 -9.42
C LEU A 240 5.69 -6.21 -8.31
N HIS A 241 6.42 -7.33 -8.38
CA HIS A 241 6.24 -8.48 -7.50
C HIS A 241 7.45 -8.71 -6.61
N LEU A 242 7.17 -8.94 -5.32
CA LEU A 242 8.16 -9.27 -4.31
C LEU A 242 7.53 -10.10 -3.20
N ALA A 243 8.33 -10.98 -2.61
CA ALA A 243 7.91 -11.83 -1.50
C ALA A 243 8.99 -11.86 -0.43
N TRP A 244 8.58 -11.64 0.82
CA TRP A 244 9.47 -11.81 1.97
C TRP A 244 9.31 -13.24 2.53
N HIS A 245 10.42 -13.89 2.85
CA HIS A 245 10.41 -15.21 3.45
C HIS A 245 9.73 -15.17 4.83
N PRO A 246 8.82 -16.11 5.16
CA PRO A 246 8.09 -16.04 6.41
C PRO A 246 9.01 -16.13 7.64
N SER A 247 10.03 -16.97 7.69
CA SER A 247 10.87 -17.09 8.89
C SER A 247 12.25 -16.45 8.79
N GLU A 248 12.70 -16.13 7.58
CA GLU A 248 14.09 -15.75 7.33
C GLU A 248 14.15 -14.31 6.84
N ASN A 249 15.29 -13.68 7.06
CA ASN A 249 15.53 -12.33 6.61
C ASN A 249 15.96 -12.31 5.13
N SER A 250 15.10 -12.87 4.28
CA SER A 250 15.34 -13.04 2.85
C SER A 250 14.15 -12.53 2.05
N ILE A 251 14.41 -11.77 1.00
CA ILE A 251 13.40 -11.20 0.10
C ILE A 251 13.68 -11.65 -1.33
N ALA A 252 12.65 -12.12 -2.01
CA ALA A 252 12.67 -12.48 -3.42
C ALA A 252 12.00 -11.37 -4.23
N CYS A 253 12.67 -10.90 -5.28
CA CYS A 253 12.20 -9.82 -6.15
C CYS A 253 12.19 -10.29 -7.60
N ALA A 254 11.06 -10.09 -8.30
CA ALA A 254 10.96 -10.36 -9.73
C ALA A 254 11.21 -9.07 -10.53
N ALA A 255 12.30 -9.05 -11.31
CA ALA A 255 12.67 -7.90 -12.14
C ALA A 255 13.41 -8.35 -13.40
N ALA A 256 13.20 -7.66 -14.53
CA ALA A 256 13.90 -7.90 -15.79
C ALA A 256 14.01 -9.40 -16.19
N ASN A 257 12.87 -10.11 -16.17
CA ASN A 257 12.74 -11.55 -16.49
C ASN A 257 13.62 -12.48 -15.62
N SER A 258 14.04 -12.00 -14.44
CA SER A 258 14.91 -12.72 -13.51
C SER A 258 14.32 -12.67 -12.11
N LEU A 259 14.59 -13.70 -11.31
CA LEU A 259 14.30 -13.72 -9.88
C LEU A 259 15.58 -13.44 -9.11
N TYR A 260 15.56 -12.42 -8.27
CA TYR A 260 16.67 -12.05 -7.40
C TYR A 260 16.32 -12.37 -5.95
N MET A 261 17.31 -12.82 -5.18
CA MET A 261 17.15 -13.08 -3.75
C MET A 261 18.16 -12.24 -2.98
N TYR A 262 17.67 -11.47 -2.02
CA TYR A 262 18.47 -10.60 -1.16
C TYR A 262 18.32 -11.03 0.28
N TYR A 263 19.42 -10.92 1.04
CA TYR A 263 19.36 -10.93 2.49
C TYR A 263 19.07 -9.50 2.96
N ALA A 264 17.99 -9.32 3.71
CA ALA A 264 17.46 -8.01 4.08
C ALA A 264 17.88 -7.56 5.49
#